data_AF-A0A2D6XCV6-F1
#
_entry.id   AF-A0A2D6XCV6-F1
#
_cell.length_a   1.000
_cell.length_b   1.000
_cell.length_c   1.000
_cell.angle_alpha   90.00
_cell.angle_beta   90.00
_cell.angle_gamma   90.00
#
_symmetry.space_group_name_H-M   'P 1'
#
loop_
_entity.id
_entity.type
_entity.pdbx_description
1 polymer ?
#
loop_
_entity_poly.entity_id
_entity_poly.type
_entity_poly.pdbx_seq_one_letter_code
_entity_poly.pdbx_strand_id
1 'polypeptide(L)' 'MTKLTTRGRKRIKTSNFALPDRQYPIQDISHARNALARVSQYGTPSEKKRVREAVYKKYLSLGKKK' A
#
# COMPACT_ATOMS: atom_id res chain seq x y z
N MET A 1 -11.63 -20.92 0.84
CA MET A 1 -10.99 -19.65 1.27
C MET A 1 -10.13 -19.89 2.50
N THR A 2 -8.82 -19.63 2.43
CA THR A 2 -7.95 -19.70 3.61
C THR A 2 -8.19 -18.47 4.50
N LYS A 3 -8.82 -18.68 5.65
CA LYS A 3 -9.14 -17.60 6.61
C LYS A 3 -7.85 -16.98 7.13
N LEU A 4 -7.63 -15.69 6.87
CA LEU A 4 -6.47 -14.97 7.39
C LEU A 4 -6.58 -14.86 8.92
N THR A 5 -5.86 -15.74 9.63
CA THR A 5 -5.85 -15.78 11.09
C THR A 5 -5.17 -14.54 11.67
N THR A 6 -5.50 -14.17 12.91
CA THR A 6 -4.87 -13.03 13.61
C THR A 6 -3.35 -13.20 13.71
N ARG A 7 -2.87 -14.43 13.93
CA ARG A 7 -1.44 -14.78 13.90
C ARG A 7 -0.83 -14.58 12.51
N GLY A 8 -1.55 -14.97 11.45
CA GLY A 8 -1.17 -14.71 10.06
C GLY A 8 -1.03 -13.22 9.75
N ARG A 9 -2.00 -12.40 10.19
CA ARG A 9 -1.95 -10.93 10.04
C ARG A 9 -0.73 -10.35 10.74
N LYS A 10 -0.44 -10.75 11.99
CA LYS A 10 0.73 -10.23 12.74
C LYS A 10 2.06 -10.51 12.05
N ARG A 11 2.19 -11.60 11.28
CA ARG A 11 3.42 -11.96 10.54
C ARG A 11 3.64 -11.18 9.24
N ILE A 12 2.67 -10.39 8.78
CA ILE A 12 2.87 -9.56 7.58
C ILE A 12 3.86 -8.43 7.91
N LYS A 13 5.00 -8.42 7.21
CA LYS A 13 6.05 -7.42 7.37
C LYS A 13 5.49 -6.00 7.20
N THR A 14 5.94 -5.06 8.02
CA THR A 14 5.54 -3.64 7.96
C THR A 14 5.91 -2.99 6.64
N SER A 15 6.95 -3.47 5.95
CA SER A 15 7.35 -3.05 4.60
C SER A 15 6.33 -3.39 3.49
N ASN A 16 5.29 -4.17 3.80
CA ASN A 16 4.17 -4.39 2.89
C ASN A 16 3.07 -3.34 3.01
N PHE A 17 3.27 -2.29 3.81
CA PHE A 17 2.30 -1.21 4.00
C PHE A 17 2.94 0.13 3.66
N ALA A 18 2.15 1.04 3.10
CA ALA A 18 2.66 2.33 2.62
C ALA A 18 2.73 3.41 3.72
N LEU A 19 2.03 3.21 4.85
CA LEU A 19 2.05 4.10 6.00
C LEU A 19 2.35 3.36 7.31
N PRO A 20 2.83 4.07 8.35
CA PRO A 20 2.78 3.58 9.73
C PRO A 20 1.33 3.20 10.08
N ASP A 21 1.15 2.31 11.05
CA ASP A 21 -0.13 1.66 11.39
C ASP A 21 -0.65 0.61 10.42
N ARG A 22 0.21 0.15 9.49
CA ARG A 22 -0.14 -0.94 8.55
C ARG A 22 -1.32 -0.57 7.65
N GLN A 23 -1.44 0.71 7.32
CA GLN A 23 -2.42 1.19 6.36
C GLN A 23 -1.88 1.06 4.93
N TYR A 24 -2.81 0.94 3.97
CA TYR A 24 -2.50 0.84 2.54
C TYR A 24 -1.54 -0.32 2.21
N PRO A 25 -2.03 -1.57 2.19
CA PRO A 25 -1.22 -2.71 1.78
C PRO A 25 -0.71 -2.53 0.35
N ILE A 26 0.58 -2.84 0.14
CA ILE A 26 1.33 -2.76 -1.12
C ILE A 26 2.13 -4.06 -1.35
N GLN A 27 1.58 -5.19 -0.91
CA GLN A 27 2.22 -6.51 -1.00
C GLN A 27 2.39 -7.00 -2.45
N ASP A 28 1.47 -6.62 -3.33
CA ASP A 28 1.50 -6.86 -4.78
C ASP A 28 1.02 -5.61 -5.55
N ILE A 29 1.10 -5.66 -6.88
CA ILE A 29 0.72 -4.55 -7.78
C ILE A 29 -0.77 -4.20 -7.67
N SER A 30 -1.64 -5.20 -7.46
CA SER A 30 -3.09 -4.98 -7.35
C SER A 30 -3.43 -4.20 -6.07
N HIS A 31 -2.85 -4.61 -4.95
CA HIS A 31 -2.94 -3.90 -3.68
C HIS A 31 -2.36 -2.50 -3.78
N ALA A 32 -1.23 -2.31 -4.48
CA ALA A 32 -0.65 -1.00 -4.70
C ALA A 32 -1.55 -0.05 -5.51
N ARG A 33 -2.21 -0.53 -6.57
CA ARG A 33 -3.21 0.26 -7.32
C ARG A 33 -4.41 0.61 -6.45
N ASN A 34 -4.91 -0.35 -5.67
CA ASN A 34 -6.02 -0.12 -4.74
C ASN A 34 -5.63 0.90 -3.65
N ALA A 35 -4.39 0.83 -3.15
CA ALA A 35 -3.86 1.80 -2.20
C ALA A 35 -3.85 3.23 -2.76
N LEU A 36 -3.39 3.40 -4.02
CA LEU A 36 -3.44 4.68 -4.71
C LEU A 36 -4.88 5.20 -4.90
N ALA A 37 -5.81 4.32 -5.26
CA ALA A 37 -7.22 4.69 -5.41
C ALA A 37 -7.83 5.14 -4.07
N ARG A 38 -7.62 4.36 -3.00
CA ARG A 38 -8.13 4.66 -1.66
C ARG A 38 -7.53 5.93 -1.07
N VAL A 39 -6.22 6.14 -1.19
CA VAL A 39 -5.58 7.36 -0.66
C VAL A 39 -6.04 8.58 -1.45
N SER A 40 -6.38 8.43 -2.74
CA SER A 40 -6.96 9.52 -3.52
C SER A 40 -8.35 9.93 -3.00
N GLN A 41 -9.16 8.96 -2.60
CA GLN A 41 -10.53 9.15 -2.11
C GLN A 41 -10.59 9.67 -0.67
N TYR A 42 -9.81 9.07 0.24
CA TYR A 42 -9.95 9.32 1.69
C TYR A 42 -8.70 9.93 2.34
N GLY A 43 -7.57 9.92 1.66
CA GLY A 43 -6.31 10.38 2.23
C GLY A 43 -6.18 11.92 2.23
N THR A 44 -5.43 12.42 3.19
CA THR A 44 -4.95 13.81 3.22
C THR A 44 -3.85 14.04 2.16
N PRO A 45 -3.54 15.29 1.78
CA PRO A 45 -2.44 15.58 0.85
C PRO A 45 -1.09 14.98 1.27
N SER A 46 -0.80 14.97 2.57
CA SER A 46 0.41 14.38 3.15
C SER A 46 0.45 12.86 3.00
N GLU A 47 -0.67 12.17 3.26
CA GLU A 47 -0.78 10.72 3.06
C GLU A 47 -0.69 10.35 1.59
N LYS A 48 -1.34 11.12 0.71
CA LYS A 48 -1.25 10.92 -0.75
C LYS A 48 0.20 10.94 -1.23
N LYS A 49 1.03 11.86 -0.71
CA LYS A 49 2.45 11.94 -1.05
C LYS A 49 3.21 10.70 -0.56
N ARG A 50 3.09 10.35 0.73
CA ARG A 50 3.76 9.19 1.32
C ARG A 50 3.37 7.88 0.65
N VAL A 51 2.08 7.66 0.39
CA VAL A 51 1.59 6.44 -0.25
C VAL A 51 2.09 6.34 -1.68
N ARG A 52 2.07 7.44 -2.45
CA ARG A 52 2.66 7.44 -3.80
C ARG A 52 4.15 7.13 -3.79
N GLU A 53 4.92 7.75 -2.90
CA GLU A 53 6.36 7.50 -2.76
C GLU A 53 6.64 6.04 -2.40
N ALA A 54 5.93 5.48 -1.43
CA ALA A 54 6.08 4.08 -1.03
C ALA A 54 5.70 3.12 -2.17
N VAL A 55 4.61 3.40 -2.88
CA VAL A 55 4.17 2.60 -4.04
C VAL A 55 5.20 2.68 -5.17
N TYR A 56 5.67 3.87 -5.54
CA TYR A 56 6.62 4.04 -6.64
C TYR A 56 8.02 3.54 -6.31
N LYS A 57 8.45 3.62 -5.04
CA LYS A 57 9.71 3.02 -4.58
C LYS A 57 9.69 1.50 -4.71
N LYS A 58 8.54 0.86 -4.46
CA LYS A 58 8.38 -0.60 -4.57
C LYS A 58 8.04 -1.06 -5.99
N TYR A 59 7.26 -0.27 -6.72
CA TYR A 59 6.77 -0.54 -8.06
C TYR A 59 7.04 0.65 -8.99
N LEU A 60 8.26 0.73 -9.52
CA LEU A 60 8.63 1.79 -10.48
C LEU A 60 7.71 1.80 -11.73
N SER A 61 7.15 0.64 -12.09
CA SER A 61 6.22 0.51 -13.23
C SER A 61 4.92 1.31 -13.06
N LEU A 62 4.52 1.64 -11.83
CA LEU A 62 3.34 2.47 -11.56
C LEU A 62 3.64 3.98 -11.61
N GLY A 63 4.92 4.37 -11.47
CA GLY A 63 5.35 5.78 -11.46
C GLY A 63 5.79 6.32 -12.82
N LYS A 64 6.25 5.45 -13.73
CA LYS A 64 6.53 5.85 -15.12
C LYS A 64 5.22 6.02 -15.88
N LYS A 65 4.68 7.24 -15.90
CA LYS A 65 3.85 7.66 -17.04
C LYS A 65 4.77 7.65 -18.27
N LYS A 66 4.43 6.80 -19.23
CA LYS A 66 5.02 6.81 -20.57
C LYS A 66 4.42 7.96 -21.36
#